data_AF-A0A7Z7QM98-F1
#
_entry.id   AF-A0A7Z7QM98-F1
#
_cell.length_a   1.000
_cell.length_b   1.000
_cell.length_c   1.000
_cell.angle_alpha   90.00
_cell.angle_beta   90.00
_cell.angle_gamma   90.00
#
_symmetry.space_group_name_H-M   'P 1'
#
loop_
_entity.id
_entity.type
_entity.pdbx_description
1 polymer ?
#
loop_
_entity_poly.entity_id
_entity_poly.type
_entity_poly.pdbx_seq_one_letter_code
_entity_poly.pdbx_strand_id
1 'polypeptide(L)'
;MWHHQNSYNLIRTTLKGDCNYDEVKALIDQALAIEPTKGSVINALSHMWGYFKKVCRPSERYLYESLKSHYLLGQVEERTLILFLYCMAMTYDVQYIKASSIIKNFPKMDDESAS
;
A
#
# COMPACT_ATOMS: atom_id res chain seq x y z
N MET A 1 7.39 -1.02 -5.47
CA MET A 1 7.62 0.27 -4.79
C MET A 1 6.66 1.26 -5.40
N TRP A 2 5.73 1.71 -4.58
CA TRP A 2 4.83 2.79 -4.94
C TRP A 2 5.59 4.08 -5.15
N HIS A 3 4.90 5.05 -5.72
CA HIS A 3 5.39 6.40 -6.00
C HIS A 3 6.02 6.53 -7.38
N HIS A 4 5.32 7.36 -8.16
CA HIS A 4 5.68 7.92 -9.46
C HIS A 4 7.18 7.85 -9.74
N GLN A 5 7.54 7.20 -10.85
CA GLN A 5 8.92 7.10 -11.35
C GLN A 5 9.65 8.45 -11.35
N ASN A 6 8.93 9.55 -11.51
CA ASN A 6 9.44 10.91 -11.48
C ASN A 6 9.90 11.38 -10.08
N SER A 7 9.17 11.05 -9.02
CA SER A 7 9.56 11.37 -7.64
C SER A 7 10.80 10.56 -7.23
N TYR A 8 10.86 9.29 -7.62
CA TYR A 8 12.04 8.45 -7.41
C TYR A 8 13.27 8.99 -8.16
N ASN A 9 13.11 9.41 -9.41
CA ASN A 9 14.20 9.97 -10.21
C ASN A 9 14.68 11.32 -9.65
N LEU A 10 13.77 12.16 -9.14
CA LEU A 10 14.12 13.44 -8.52
C LEU A 10 14.91 13.22 -7.23
N ILE A 11 14.40 12.37 -6.32
CA ILE A 11 15.09 12.01 -5.07
C ILE A 11 16.47 11.40 -5.36
N ARG A 12 16.56 10.51 -6.35
CA ARG A 12 17.84 9.89 -6.77
C ARG A 12 18.84 10.90 -7.33
N THR A 13 18.38 11.96 -7.98
CA THR A 13 19.25 13.01 -8.53
C THR A 13 19.72 13.95 -7.43
N THR A 14 18.85 14.30 -6.48
CA THR A 14 19.17 15.13 -5.32
C THR A 14 20.17 14.45 -4.38
N LEU A 15 20.02 13.14 -4.14
CA LEU A 15 20.96 12.34 -3.32
C LEU A 15 22.35 12.14 -3.95
N LYS A 16 22.58 12.58 -5.19
CA LYS A 16 23.91 12.57 -5.83
C LYS A 16 24.74 13.83 -5.52
N GLY A 17 24.17 14.82 -4.82
CA GLY A 17 24.89 16.00 -4.32
C GLY A 17 24.97 16.02 -2.78
N ASP A 18 25.56 17.08 -2.22
CA ASP A 18 25.54 17.36 -0.78
C ASP A 18 24.14 17.86 -0.38
N CYS A 19 23.26 16.94 0.03
CA CYS A 19 21.90 17.27 0.45
C CYS A 19 21.80 17.43 1.98
N ASN A 20 21.11 18.48 2.43
CA ASN A 20 20.80 18.67 3.84
C ASN A 20 19.59 17.80 4.24
N TYR A 21 19.63 17.22 5.44
CA TYR A 21 18.60 16.34 6.00
C TYR A 21 17.21 16.99 5.98
N ASP A 22 17.13 18.30 6.23
CA ASP A 22 15.87 19.05 6.26
C ASP A 22 15.19 19.18 4.88
N GLU A 23 15.97 19.25 3.80
CA GLU A 23 15.41 19.28 2.43
C GLU A 23 14.83 17.92 2.03
N VAL A 24 15.50 16.83 2.40
CA VAL A 24 15.02 15.47 2.15
C VAL A 24 13.75 15.18 2.96
N LYS A 25 13.70 15.66 4.21
CA LYS A 25 12.53 15.56 5.10
C LYS A 25 11.33 16.31 4.53
N ALA A 26 11.51 17.55 4.08
CA ALA A 26 10.44 18.35 3.47
C ALA A 26 9.89 17.74 2.18
N LEU A 27 10.74 17.12 1.36
CA LEU A 27 10.32 16.42 0.14
C LEU A 27 9.51 15.15 0.43
N ILE A 28 9.84 14.43 1.51
CA ILE A 28 9.07 13.28 1.99
C ILE A 28 7.71 13.75 2.52
N ASP A 29 7.69 14.81 3.31
CA ASP A 29 6.45 15.34 3.90
C ASP A 29 5.51 15.91 2.83
N GLN A 30 6.05 16.57 1.78
CA GLN A 30 5.26 16.99 0.62
C GLN A 30 4.74 15.80 -0.21
N ALA A 31 5.52 14.74 -0.38
CA ALA A 31 5.06 13.53 -1.06
C ALA A 31 3.97 12.78 -0.28
N LEU A 32 3.99 12.87 1.06
CA LEU A 32 2.96 12.34 1.95
C LEU A 32 1.68 13.20 1.97
N ALA A 33 1.77 14.48 1.61
CA ALA A 33 0.64 15.41 1.56
C ALA A 33 -0.18 15.36 0.26
N ILE A 34 0.28 14.60 -0.75
CA ILE A 34 -0.45 14.41 -2.00
C ILE A 34 -1.43 13.26 -1.83
N GLU A 35 -2.73 13.51 -2.02
CA GLU A 35 -3.74 12.45 -1.99
C GLU A 35 -3.36 11.34 -3.00
N PRO A 36 -3.30 10.07 -2.55
CA PRO A 36 -2.94 8.97 -3.42
C PRO A 36 -3.97 8.83 -4.55
N THR A 37 -3.52 8.96 -5.80
CA THR A 37 -4.36 8.69 -6.96
C THR A 37 -4.79 7.22 -6.98
N LYS A 38 -5.96 6.89 -7.55
CA LYS A 38 -6.39 5.47 -7.73
C LYS A 38 -5.31 4.59 -8.37
N GLY A 39 -4.57 5.16 -9.33
CA GLY A 39 -3.46 4.49 -10.03
C GLY A 39 -2.24 4.26 -9.14
N SER A 40 -1.97 5.20 -8.22
CA SER A 40 -1.12 4.91 -7.07
C SER A 40 -1.82 3.78 -6.31
N VAL A 41 -2.92 3.96 -5.57
CA VAL A 41 -3.61 2.92 -4.76
C VAL A 41 -3.45 1.47 -5.28
N ILE A 42 -3.80 1.20 -6.53
CA ILE A 42 -3.65 -0.14 -7.13
C ILE A 42 -2.21 -0.66 -7.23
N ASN A 43 -1.21 0.18 -7.52
CA ASN A 43 0.18 -0.25 -7.67
C ASN A 43 0.77 -0.84 -6.36
N ALA A 44 0.37 -0.39 -5.17
CA ALA A 44 0.98 -0.80 -3.88
C ALA A 44 0.28 -2.04 -3.42
N LEU A 45 -1.04 -2.02 -3.49
CA LEU A 45 -1.86 -3.18 -3.19
C LEU A 45 -1.54 -4.34 -4.14
N SER A 46 -1.22 -4.05 -5.42
CA SER A 46 -0.71 -5.07 -6.37
C SER A 46 0.70 -5.55 -6.05
N HIS A 47 1.55 -4.69 -5.49
CA HIS A 47 2.86 -5.09 -5.01
C HIS A 47 2.75 -6.00 -3.77
N MET A 48 1.90 -5.63 -2.81
CA MET A 48 1.58 -6.45 -1.63
C MET A 48 0.95 -7.79 -2.03
N TRP A 49 0.02 -7.78 -3.00
CA TRP A 49 -0.57 -8.99 -3.57
C TRP A 49 0.48 -9.95 -4.14
N GLY A 50 1.58 -9.43 -4.68
CA GLY A 50 2.69 -10.21 -5.22
C GLY A 50 3.25 -11.26 -4.26
N TYR A 51 3.17 -11.02 -2.95
CA TYR A 51 3.65 -11.95 -1.91
C TYR A 51 2.77 -13.21 -1.79
N PHE A 52 1.50 -13.15 -2.20
CA PHE A 52 0.55 -14.25 -2.04
C PHE A 52 0.39 -15.10 -3.31
N LYS A 53 0.84 -14.63 -4.48
CA LYS A 53 0.60 -15.26 -5.79
C LYS A 53 1.01 -16.74 -5.88
N LYS A 54 2.00 -17.17 -5.08
CA LYS A 54 2.50 -18.54 -5.08
C LYS A 54 1.76 -19.47 -4.10
N VAL A 55 1.03 -18.90 -3.14
CA VAL A 55 0.41 -19.65 -2.03
C VAL A 55 -1.11 -19.54 -2.00
N CYS A 56 -1.69 -18.54 -2.69
CA CYS A 56 -3.12 -18.28 -2.68
C CYS A 56 -3.93 -19.36 -3.41
N ARG A 57 -5.16 -19.56 -2.95
CA ARG A 57 -6.17 -20.39 -3.62
C ARG A 57 -6.69 -19.69 -4.89
N PRO A 58 -7.18 -20.45 -5.89
CA PRO A 58 -7.78 -19.86 -7.08
C PRO A 58 -8.93 -18.88 -6.78
N SER A 59 -9.74 -19.18 -5.76
CA SER A 59 -10.83 -18.30 -5.30
C SER A 59 -10.34 -16.97 -4.75
N GLU A 60 -9.23 -16.97 -3.99
CA GLU A 60 -8.62 -15.75 -3.44
C GLU A 60 -8.02 -14.89 -4.55
N ARG A 61 -7.40 -15.52 -5.56
CA ARG A 61 -6.92 -14.82 -6.75
C ARG A 61 -8.07 -14.15 -7.50
N TYR A 62 -9.17 -14.87 -7.72
CA TYR A 62 -10.35 -14.30 -8.38
C TYR A 62 -10.94 -13.13 -7.58
N LEU A 63 -11.06 -13.30 -6.26
CA LEU A 63 -11.56 -12.25 -5.37
C LEU A 63 -10.67 -11.00 -5.43
N TYR A 64 -9.35 -11.15 -5.41
CA TYR A 64 -8.43 -10.02 -5.54
C TYR A 64 -8.62 -9.26 -6.86
N GLU A 65 -8.68 -9.95 -8.00
CA GLU A 65 -8.86 -9.29 -9.30
C GLU A 65 -10.24 -8.61 -9.41
N SER A 66 -11.29 -9.20 -8.82
CA SER A 66 -12.62 -8.60 -8.73
C SER A 66 -12.62 -7.32 -7.88
N LEU A 67 -12.04 -7.37 -6.67
CA LEU A 67 -11.92 -6.21 -5.80
C LEU A 67 -11.12 -5.08 -6.46
N LYS A 68 -9.99 -5.41 -7.10
CA LYS A 68 -9.19 -4.45 -7.87
C LYS A 68 -10.01 -3.79 -8.99
N SER A 69 -10.79 -4.57 -9.73
CA SER A 69 -11.64 -4.05 -10.82
C SER A 69 -12.74 -3.13 -10.28
N HIS A 70 -13.42 -3.54 -9.21
CA HIS A 70 -14.45 -2.73 -8.55
C HIS A 70 -13.86 -1.43 -7.97
N TYR A 71 -12.65 -1.46 -7.41
CA TYR A 71 -11.99 -0.26 -6.90
C TYR A 71 -11.68 0.75 -8.02
N LEU A 72 -11.15 0.26 -9.16
CA LEU A 72 -10.89 1.11 -10.32
C LEU A 72 -12.17 1.77 -10.84
N LEU A 73 -13.29 1.03 -10.84
CA LEU A 73 -14.62 1.52 -11.18
C LEU A 73 -15.25 2.42 -10.09
N GLY A 74 -14.63 2.55 -8.91
CA GLY A 74 -15.18 3.32 -7.78
C GLY A 74 -16.36 2.65 -7.06
N GLN A 75 -16.53 1.35 -7.24
CA GLN A 75 -17.61 0.56 -6.65
C GLN A 75 -17.28 0.04 -5.24
N VAL A 76 -16.00 -0.03 -4.90
CA VAL A 76 -15.52 -0.33 -3.54
C VAL A 76 -14.43 0.65 -3.15
N GLU A 77 -14.30 0.91 -1.86
CA GLU A 77 -13.24 1.73 -1.29
C GLU A 77 -11.91 0.97 -1.25
N GLU A 78 -10.80 1.72 -1.15
CA GLU A 78 -9.46 1.13 -0.97
C GLU A 78 -9.37 0.28 0.30
N ARG A 79 -10.13 0.67 1.33
CA ARG A 79 -10.22 -0.03 2.62
C ARG A 79 -10.57 -1.51 2.43
N THR A 80 -11.44 -1.83 1.48
CA THR A 80 -11.85 -3.20 1.18
C THR A 80 -10.69 -4.05 0.67
N LEU A 81 -9.82 -3.49 -0.19
CA LEU A 81 -8.64 -4.20 -0.67
C LEU A 81 -7.59 -4.35 0.44
N ILE A 82 -7.40 -3.31 1.27
CA ILE A 82 -6.44 -3.37 2.38
C ILE A 82 -6.89 -4.44 3.39
N LEU A 83 -8.18 -4.52 3.72
CA LEU A 83 -8.73 -5.53 4.61
C LEU A 83 -8.53 -6.95 4.04
N PHE A 84 -8.74 -7.14 2.74
CA PHE A 84 -8.46 -8.43 2.10
C PHE A 84 -6.98 -8.83 2.25
N LEU A 85 -6.04 -7.90 1.97
CA LEU A 85 -4.61 -8.15 2.11
C LEU A 85 -4.18 -8.37 3.57
N TYR A 86 -4.83 -7.71 4.52
CA TYR A 86 -4.66 -7.96 5.95
C TYR A 86 -5.01 -9.41 6.31
N CYS A 87 -6.19 -9.88 5.89
CA CYS A 87 -6.62 -11.26 6.13
C CYS A 87 -5.64 -12.26 5.49
N MET A 88 -5.23 -12.02 4.25
CA MET A 88 -4.21 -12.85 3.58
C MET A 88 -2.89 -12.89 4.35
N ALA A 89 -2.42 -11.75 4.86
CA ALA A 89 -1.19 -11.68 5.64
C ALA A 89 -1.28 -12.49 6.94
N MET A 90 -2.44 -12.50 7.60
CA MET A 90 -2.67 -13.34 8.78
C MET A 90 -2.73 -14.83 8.43
N THR A 91 -3.52 -15.19 7.41
CA THR A 91 -3.72 -16.59 6.97
C THR A 91 -2.44 -17.26 6.51
N TYR A 92 -1.60 -16.56 5.74
CA TYR A 92 -0.37 -17.10 5.18
C TYR A 92 0.90 -16.72 5.97
N ASP A 93 0.73 -16.11 7.14
CA ASP A 93 1.81 -15.65 8.02
C ASP A 93 2.93 -14.83 7.32
N VAL A 94 2.56 -13.92 6.42
CA VAL A 94 3.53 -13.15 5.63
C VAL A 94 4.07 -11.97 6.44
N GLN A 95 5.11 -12.22 7.23
CA GLN A 95 5.70 -11.28 8.19
C GLN A 95 6.03 -9.90 7.61
N TYR A 96 6.58 -9.85 6.39
CA TYR A 96 6.89 -8.59 5.72
C TYR A 96 5.64 -7.70 5.54
N ILE A 97 4.51 -8.30 5.16
CA ILE A 97 3.25 -7.56 4.97
C ILE A 97 2.67 -7.15 6.33
N LYS A 98 2.73 -8.03 7.34
CA LYS A 98 2.33 -7.70 8.72
C LYS A 98 3.10 -6.51 9.29
N ALA A 99 4.39 -6.39 8.94
CA ALA A 99 5.26 -5.32 9.41
C ALA A 99 5.06 -3.99 8.66
N SER A 100 4.33 -3.98 7.54
CA SER A 100 4.17 -2.80 6.68
C SER A 100 3.34 -1.70 7.34
N SER A 101 3.66 -0.44 7.03
CA SER A 101 2.96 0.74 7.55
C SER A 101 1.47 0.74 7.20
N ILE A 102 1.12 0.27 5.99
CA ILE A 102 -0.27 0.16 5.52
C ILE A 102 -1.07 -0.76 6.44
N ILE A 103 -0.51 -1.91 6.83
CA ILE A 103 -1.19 -2.88 7.68
C ILE A 103 -1.17 -2.45 9.16
N LYS A 104 -0.07 -1.89 9.65
CA LYS A 104 0.06 -1.41 11.03
C LYS A 104 -0.88 -0.26 11.35
N ASN A 105 -1.07 0.65 10.40
CA ASN A 105 -1.92 1.84 10.56
C ASN A 105 -3.35 1.59 10.09
N PHE A 106 -3.68 0.37 9.67
CA PHE A 106 -5.04 0.03 9.29
C PHE A 106 -5.88 -0.17 10.55
N PRO A 107 -6.94 0.63 10.78
CA PRO A 107 -7.75 0.53 11.98
C PRO A 107 -8.41 -0.85 12.02
N LYS A 108 -8.03 -1.64 13.03
CA LYS A 108 -8.64 -2.93 13.34
C LYS A 108 -10.05 -2.64 13.85
N MET A 109 -11.05 -3.41 13.42
CA MET A 109 -12.45 -3.22 13.83
C MET A 109 -12.71 -3.50 15.33
N ASP A 110 -11.67 -3.74 16.14
CA ASP A 110 -11.79 -4.11 17.56
C ASP A 110 -11.39 -2.98 18.54
N ASP A 111 -11.07 -1.76 18.08
CA ASP A 111 -10.67 -0.62 18.95
C ASP A 111 -11.78 0.43 19.16
N GLU A 112 -13.06 0.07 18.96
CA GLU A 112 -14.23 0.85 19.45
C GLU A 112 -14.88 0.17 20.68
N SER A 113 -14.07 -0.29 21.62
CA SER A 113 -14.55 -0.87 22.89
C SER A 113 -13.62 -0.59 24.08
N ALA A 114 -12.99 0.59 24.12
CA ALA A 114 -12.28 1.06 25.31
C ALA A 114 -12.33 2.60 25.40
N SER A 115 -13.50 3.12 25.74
CA SER A 115 -13.66 4.42 26.42
C SER A 115 -14.86 4.34 27.34
#